data_AF-A0A076KVK6-F1
#
_entry.id   AF-A0A076KVK6-F1
#
_cell.length_a   1.000
_cell.length_b   1.000
_cell.length_c   1.000
_cell.angle_alpha   90.00
_cell.angle_beta   90.00
_cell.angle_gamma   90.00
#
_symmetry.space_group_name_H-M   'P 1'
#
loop_
_entity.id
_entity.type
_entity.pdbx_description
1 polymer ?
#
loop_
_entity_poly.entity_id
_entity_poly.type
_entity_poly.pdbx_seq_one_letter_code
_entity_poly.pdbx_strand_id
1 'polypeptide(L)'
;MHKDSEMCKTKMYTDELLEMILSVSDKQMKSRGNLRMEVLLKTTQDVLQKELKEKQQIRKRKWEALKSGMNKRSRIDTDVEMVDDELIGLNDFFSSLKSVTLSSNGNV
;
A
#
# COMPACT_ATOMS: atom_id res chain seq x y z
N MET A 1 -32.34 -15.48 -4.84
CA MET A 1 -30.92 -15.73 -5.15
C MET A 1 -30.41 -14.51 -5.91
N HIS A 2 -29.74 -13.57 -5.22
CA HIS A 2 -29.11 -12.45 -5.90
C HIS A 2 -27.89 -12.99 -6.63
N LYS A 3 -27.93 -12.97 -7.97
CA LYS A 3 -26.74 -13.10 -8.79
C LYS A 3 -25.88 -11.89 -8.46
N ASP A 4 -24.88 -12.09 -7.61
CA ASP A 4 -23.79 -11.15 -7.49
C ASP A 4 -23.23 -10.95 -8.89
N SER A 5 -23.53 -9.78 -9.43
CA SER A 5 -23.05 -9.35 -10.72
C SER A 5 -21.52 -9.36 -10.63
N GLU A 6 -20.88 -10.36 -11.23
CA GLU A 6 -19.44 -10.38 -11.51
C GLU A 6 -19.09 -9.31 -12.56
N MET A 7 -19.55 -8.08 -12.34
CA MET A 7 -19.12 -6.94 -13.14
C MET A 7 -17.71 -6.58 -12.70
N CYS A 8 -16.75 -6.97 -13.54
CA CYS A 8 -15.40 -6.45 -13.62
C CYS A 8 -14.60 -6.51 -12.32
N LYS A 9 -14.14 -7.70 -11.92
CA LYS A 9 -12.86 -7.80 -11.20
C LYS A 9 -11.73 -7.52 -12.19
N THR A 10 -11.60 -6.25 -12.56
CA THR A 10 -10.54 -5.81 -13.45
C THR A 10 -9.21 -5.96 -12.72
N LYS A 11 -8.20 -6.57 -13.35
CA LYS A 11 -6.82 -6.58 -12.81
C LYS A 11 -6.17 -5.20 -12.98
N MET A 12 -6.85 -4.14 -12.57
CA MET A 12 -6.30 -2.79 -12.70
C MET A 12 -5.30 -2.51 -11.58
N TYR A 13 -4.20 -1.86 -11.96
CA TYR A 13 -3.24 -1.36 -11.00
C TYR A 13 -3.84 -0.19 -10.22
N THR A 14 -3.29 0.11 -9.04
CA THR A 14 -3.84 1.20 -8.20
C THR A 14 -3.72 2.56 -8.90
N ASP A 15 -2.65 2.77 -9.67
CA ASP A 15 -2.39 4.04 -10.36
C ASP A 15 -3.39 4.30 -11.49
N GLU A 16 -3.65 3.27 -12.31
CA GLU A 16 -4.69 3.32 -13.36
C GLU A 16 -6.09 3.60 -12.76
N LEU A 17 -6.37 3.00 -11.60
CA LEU A 17 -7.64 3.21 -10.89
C LEU A 17 -7.80 4.66 -10.42
N LEU A 18 -6.72 5.26 -9.89
CA LEU A 18 -6.71 6.66 -9.49
C LEU A 18 -6.85 7.60 -10.69
N GLU A 19 -6.16 7.30 -11.80
CA GLU A 19 -6.27 8.07 -13.04
C GLU A 19 -7.71 8.09 -13.57
N MET A 20 -8.37 6.93 -13.60
CA MET A 20 -9.78 6.85 -14.00
C MET A 20 -10.71 7.62 -13.06
N ILE A 21 -10.49 7.56 -11.74
CA ILE A 21 -11.29 8.32 -10.78
C ILE A 21 -11.15 9.83 -11.04
N LEU A 22 -9.93 10.30 -11.31
CA LEU A 22 -9.68 11.69 -11.67
C LEU A 22 -10.37 12.05 -13.00
N SER A 23 -10.28 11.18 -14.00
CA SER A 23 -10.96 11.37 -15.29
C SER A 23 -12.48 11.44 -15.15
N VAL A 24 -13.09 10.59 -14.34
CA VAL A 24 -14.53 10.61 -14.06
C VAL A 24 -14.93 11.90 -13.34
N SER A 25 -14.12 12.36 -12.38
CA SER A 25 -14.35 13.60 -11.66
C SER A 25 -14.30 14.82 -12.59
N ASP A 26 -13.32 14.88 -13.51
CA ASP A 26 -13.22 15.92 -14.53
C ASP A 26 -14.45 15.90 -15.47
N LYS A 27 -14.89 14.71 -15.90
CA LYS A 27 -16.11 14.55 -16.70
C LYS A 27 -17.36 15.02 -15.97
N GLN A 28 -17.49 14.75 -14.67
CA GLN A 28 -18.62 15.22 -13.86
C GLN A 28 -18.68 16.74 -13.79
N MET A 29 -17.54 17.41 -13.67
CA MET A 29 -17.50 18.88 -13.67
C MET A 29 -17.97 19.47 -15.00
N LYS A 30 -17.62 18.82 -16.11
CA LYS A 30 -17.97 19.26 -17.48
C LYS A 30 -19.38 18.89 -17.90
N SER A 31 -19.98 17.85 -17.33
CA SER A 31 -21.28 17.31 -17.75
C SER A 31 -22.48 17.81 -16.94
N ARG A 32 -22.32 18.90 -16.17
CA ARG A 32 -23.40 19.46 -15.33
C ARG A 32 -24.63 19.81 -16.19
N GLY A 33 -25.80 19.37 -15.74
CA GLY A 33 -27.07 19.59 -16.44
C GLY A 33 -27.47 18.48 -17.40
N ASN A 34 -26.64 17.44 -17.56
CA ASN A 34 -27.02 16.21 -18.26
C ASN A 34 -27.24 15.07 -17.27
N LEU A 35 -28.49 14.92 -16.81
CA LEU A 35 -28.86 13.93 -15.80
C LEU A 35 -28.45 12.49 -16.18
N ARG A 36 -28.59 12.10 -17.45
CA ARG A 36 -28.19 10.75 -17.91
C ARG A 36 -26.69 10.53 -17.73
N MET A 37 -25.89 11.53 -18.10
CA MET A 37 -24.44 11.47 -17.95
C MET A 37 -24.02 11.52 -16.48
N GLU A 38 -24.66 12.35 -15.67
CA GLU A 38 -24.40 12.46 -14.23
C GLU A 38 -24.65 11.13 -13.51
N VAL A 39 -25.77 10.45 -13.79
CA VAL A 39 -26.07 9.13 -13.22
C VAL A 39 -25.00 8.12 -13.63
N LEU A 40 -24.65 8.04 -14.92
CA LEU A 40 -23.63 7.11 -15.42
C LEU A 40 -22.26 7.36 -14.77
N LEU A 41 -21.82 8.61 -14.71
CA LEU A 41 -20.54 8.99 -14.10
C LEU A 41 -20.54 8.71 -12.61
N LYS A 42 -21.65 8.97 -11.90
CA LYS A 42 -21.78 8.64 -10.48
C LYS A 42 -21.70 7.13 -10.24
N THR A 43 -22.46 6.34 -10.99
CA THR A 43 -22.41 4.87 -10.88
C THR A 43 -21.01 4.33 -11.18
N THR A 44 -20.32 4.92 -12.16
CA THR A 44 -18.95 4.54 -12.50
C THR A 44 -18.02 4.88 -11.34
N GLN A 45 -18.13 6.09 -10.79
CA GLN A 45 -17.30 6.52 -9.66
C GLN A 45 -17.49 5.64 -8.43
N ASP A 46 -18.72 5.25 -8.12
CA ASP A 46 -19.01 4.37 -6.98
C ASP A 46 -18.33 3.00 -7.13
N VAL A 47 -18.32 2.43 -8.35
CA VAL A 47 -17.62 1.17 -8.66
C VAL A 47 -16.11 1.32 -8.49
N LEU A 48 -15.53 2.38 -9.06
CA LEU A 48 -14.09 2.62 -8.96
C LEU A 48 -13.63 2.86 -7.51
N GLN A 49 -14.41 3.60 -6.73
CA GLN A 49 -14.15 3.86 -5.31
C GLN A 49 -14.26 2.59 -4.47
N LYS A 50 -15.24 1.71 -4.78
CA LYS A 50 -15.37 0.41 -4.12
C LYS A 50 -14.14 -0.45 -4.37
N GLU A 51 -13.69 -0.57 -5.62
CA GLU A 51 -12.49 -1.35 -5.96
C GLU A 51 -11.24 -0.78 -5.27
N LEU A 52 -11.09 0.54 -5.22
CA LEU A 52 -9.96 1.20 -4.55
C LEU A 52 -9.93 0.86 -3.06
N LYS A 53 -11.09 0.95 -2.41
CA LYS A 53 -11.27 0.62 -1.00
C LYS A 53 -10.94 -0.85 -0.71
N GLU A 54 -11.35 -1.77 -1.58
CA GLU A 54 -11.02 -3.19 -1.45
C GLU A 54 -9.51 -3.43 -1.55
N LYS A 55 -8.82 -2.81 -2.52
CA LYS A 55 -7.35 -2.91 -2.64
C LYS A 55 -6.64 -2.34 -1.42
N GLN A 56 -7.09 -1.18 -0.92
CA GLN A 56 -6.56 -0.56 0.30
C GLN A 56 -6.73 -1.47 1.52
N GLN A 57 -7.90 -2.08 1.69
CA GLN A 57 -8.15 -3.04 2.77
C GLN A 57 -7.27 -4.28 2.65
N ILE A 58 -7.08 -4.82 1.45
CA ILE A 58 -6.16 -5.96 1.23
C ILE A 58 -4.74 -5.58 1.63
N ARG A 59 -4.26 -4.40 1.22
CA ARG A 59 -2.93 -3.90 1.59
C ARG A 59 -2.80 -3.75 3.11
N LYS A 60 -3.81 -3.16 3.76
CA LYS A 60 -3.86 -3.03 5.23
C LYS A 60 -3.78 -4.39 5.91
N ARG A 61 -4.60 -5.37 5.49
CA ARG A 61 -4.56 -6.73 6.06
C ARG A 61 -3.19 -7.40 5.89
N LYS A 62 -2.58 -7.27 4.71
CA LYS A 62 -1.22 -7.79 4.46
C LYS A 62 -0.19 -7.13 5.38
N TRP A 63 -0.27 -5.81 5.54
CA TRP A 63 0.61 -5.07 6.44
C TRP A 63 0.46 -5.51 7.90
N GLU A 64 -0.77 -5.64 8.40
CA GLU A 64 -1.02 -6.12 9.77
C GLU A 64 -0.53 -7.57 9.98
N ALA A 65 -0.66 -8.43 8.96
CA ALA A 65 -0.13 -9.79 9.02
C ALA A 65 1.41 -9.81 9.09
N LEU A 66 2.09 -8.96 8.31
CA LEU A 66 3.55 -8.82 8.36
C LEU A 66 4.01 -8.30 9.73
N LYS A 67 3.36 -7.26 10.26
CA LYS A 67 3.64 -6.71 11.59
C LYS A 67 3.45 -7.76 12.69
N SER A 68 2.38 -8.55 12.61
CA SER A 68 2.11 -9.64 13.54
C SER A 68 3.15 -10.76 13.43
N GLY A 69 3.65 -11.05 12.22
CA GLY A 69 4.72 -12.02 12.00
C GLY A 69 6.06 -11.58 12.60
N MET A 70 6.38 -10.29 12.53
CA MET A 70 7.58 -9.71 13.17
C MET A 70 7.51 -9.82 14.70
N ASN A 71 6.36 -9.49 15.30
CA ASN A 71 6.17 -9.57 16.76
C ASN A 71 6.13 -11.02 17.30
N LYS A 72 5.85 -12.01 16.45
CA LYS A 72 5.88 -13.43 16.83
C LYS A 72 7.29 -14.02 16.80
N ARG A 73 8.16 -13.57 15.88
CA ARG A 73 9.58 -13.96 15.88
C ARG A 73 10.32 -13.36 17.06
N SER A 74 10.04 -12.10 17.42
CA SER A 74 10.71 -11.46 18.55
C SER A 74 10.36 -12.08 19.91
N ARG A 75 9.21 -12.77 20.04
CA ARG A 75 8.80 -13.48 21.26
C ARG A 75 9.39 -14.88 21.43
N ILE A 76 9.94 -15.47 20.37
CA ILE A 76 10.57 -16.81 20.43
C ILE A 76 12.05 -16.69 20.77
N ASP A 77 12.71 -15.57 20.42
CA ASP A 77 14.10 -15.29 20.81
C ASP A 77 14.26 -14.67 22.21
N THR A 78 13.17 -14.36 22.93
CA THR A 78 13.27 -13.73 24.25
C THR A 78 13.54 -14.70 25.41
N ASP A 79 13.79 -15.98 25.13
CA ASP A 79 14.32 -16.95 26.10
C ASP A 79 15.85 -17.15 25.96
N VAL A 80 16.48 -16.36 25.07
CA VAL A 80 17.94 -16.19 25.05
C VAL A 80 18.22 -14.89 25.80
N GLU A 81 18.83 -15.05 26.96
CA GLU A 81 19.49 -14.01 27.76
C GLU A 81 20.15 -12.96 26.83
N MET A 82 19.47 -11.85 26.59
CA MET A 82 20.08 -10.69 25.94
C MET A 82 20.94 -10.01 26.99
N VAL A 83 22.17 -10.49 27.11
CA VAL A 83 23.25 -9.74 27.73
C VAL A 83 23.33 -8.39 27.01
N ASP A 84 23.36 -7.35 27.81
CA ASP A 84 23.28 -5.91 27.50
C ASP A 84 24.47 -5.39 26.65
N ASP A 85 24.85 -6.07 25.59
CA ASP A 85 25.87 -5.59 24.65
C ASP A 85 25.20 -4.73 23.57
N GLU A 86 25.02 -3.46 23.94
CA GLU A 86 24.98 -2.27 23.09
C GLU A 86 24.08 -2.38 21.84
N LEU A 87 22.80 -2.07 22.04
CA LEU A 87 21.83 -1.87 20.97
C LEU A 87 22.31 -0.71 20.06
N ILE A 88 23.08 -1.03 19.02
CA ILE A 88 23.59 -0.06 18.02
C ILE A 88 22.40 0.78 17.54
N GLY A 89 22.42 2.07 17.87
CA GLY A 89 21.38 3.00 17.44
C GLY A 89 21.30 3.01 15.92
N LEU A 90 20.10 3.21 15.34
CA LEU A 90 19.92 3.27 13.88
C LEU A 90 20.91 4.25 13.22
N ASN A 91 21.27 5.33 13.92
CA ASN A 91 22.28 6.28 13.48
C ASN A 91 23.68 5.65 13.33
N ASP A 92 24.08 4.81 14.27
CA ASP A 92 25.39 4.16 14.30
C ASP A 92 25.44 3.01 13.29
N PHE A 93 24.32 2.31 13.09
CA PHE A 93 24.15 1.33 12.02
C PHE A 93 24.36 1.96 10.63
N PHE A 94 23.71 3.09 10.33
CA PHE A 94 23.89 3.79 9.06
C PHE A 94 25.28 4.42 8.92
N SER A 95 25.91 4.81 10.04
CA SER A 95 27.28 5.32 10.04
C SER A 95 28.29 4.21 9.71
N SER A 96 28.07 3.00 10.24
CA SER A 96 28.91 1.83 9.94
C SER A 96 28.71 1.33 8.50
N LEU A 97 27.50 1.43 7.95
CA LEU A 97 27.26 1.11 6.53
C LEU A 97 28.00 2.06 5.59
N LYS A 98 28.03 3.36 5.91
CA LYS A 98 28.75 4.37 5.12
C LYS A 98 30.27 4.15 5.19
N SER A 99 30.82 3.85 6.36
CA SER A 99 32.25 3.61 6.52
C SER A 99 32.72 2.35 5.76
N VAL A 100 31.92 1.28 5.73
CA VAL A 100 32.22 0.07 4.95
C VAL A 100 32.20 0.35 3.44
N THR A 101 31.26 1.16 2.94
CA THR A 101 31.21 1.50 1.51
C THR A 101 32.32 2.46 1.08
N LEU A 102 32.81 3.33 1.97
CA LEU A 102 33.91 4.25 1.69
C LEU A 102 35.29 3.58 1.82
N SER A 103 35.42 2.57 2.68
CA SER A 103 36.69 1.85 2.87
C SER A 103 37.01 0.86 1.74
N SER A 104 36.04 0.53 0.87
CA SER A 104 36.24 -0.38 -0.27
C SER A 104 36.87 0.28 -1.51
N ASN A 105 37.05 1.61 -1.53
CA ASN A 105 37.71 2.32 -2.64
C ASN A 105 39.17 2.71 -2.33
N GLY A 106 39.78 2.08 -1.32
CA GLY A 106 41.05 2.52 -0.75
C GLY A 106 42.18 1.49 -0.73
N ASN A 107 42.17 0.46 -1.58
CA ASN A 107 43.34 -0.40 -1.76
C ASN A 107 43.51 -0.84 -3.23
N VAL A 108 44.49 -0.18 -3.87
CA VAL A 108 45.40 -0.59 -4.96
C VAL A 108 44.78 -1.14 -6.25
#